data_AF-A0A7V7MMV9-F1
#
_entry.id   AF-A0A7V7MMV9-F1
#
_cell.length_a   1.000
_cell.length_b   1.000
_cell.length_c   1.000
_cell.angle_alpha   90.00
_cell.angle_beta   90.00
_cell.angle_gamma   90.00
#
_symmetry.space_group_name_H-M   'P 1'
#
loop_
_entity.id
_entity.type
_entity.pdbx_description
1 polymer ?
#
loop_
_entity_poly.entity_id
_entity_poly.type
_entity_poly.pdbx_seq_one_letter_code
_entity_poly.pdbx_strand_id
1 'polypeptide(L)'
;MQKASKQKLSGRIKTSGSLWAGAAVLCLGLALPASAQTIGGGQTIHLEFEGVAVAEYLGEHGCGPGDLNGDGVPDVVYTVRGRAKGAAIASGSVVACSGSDGTVLWETFGENQQDQFGFALIAVPDVNGDNIQDLAVGAPLADNGPGVQLGALYLLSGVDGTQVWRLTEDFIGQSLALSEDLNGDGIQEILTGSLSDFVIAVAVNDGTEIMRLTGADGFGTRVAALEDLDGDGVDDFMVSAPWADYLSFVDNGAVRIVSGIDGSTIRLHRGNQDDSLAGWSISGIGDLNEDGVQDYMVGIPYHDGMATDSGRVKVFSGLNGMELLRFEGTDTEERLGSSLDRIGDMDGNGTLDVAISANGVSPNGIVDAGRADIYDGESMNLMFTFEGHVTEGRVGHLANVGDLNGDGLDDSFVGAAGHNVGYGHADVFGFDPYLTLSKPEISASGDTVLFYLDFPDSAAGYDYQILASAAGIGSTMLGVLEVPLQADTYFWNYLGGGYHPVMHDFLGNLDAAGDGLGYIAAPRLKASLIGSTFYFAAIAKPSLGSWELSSVAKALTAIP
;
A
#
# COMPACT_ATOMS: atom_id res chain seq x y z
N MET A 1 -52.55 -19.93 -6.39
CA MET A 1 -51.89 -19.72 -5.08
C MET A 1 -50.53 -20.36 -5.16
N GLN A 2 -49.53 -19.56 -5.51
CA GLN A 2 -48.17 -19.97 -5.83
C GLN A 2 -47.38 -20.32 -4.57
N LYS A 3 -46.67 -21.46 -4.61
CA LYS A 3 -45.48 -21.73 -3.80
C LYS A 3 -44.28 -21.49 -4.71
N ALA A 4 -43.39 -20.57 -4.32
CA ALA A 4 -42.10 -20.38 -4.96
C ALA A 4 -41.09 -21.37 -4.35
N SER A 5 -40.42 -22.13 -5.20
CA SER A 5 -39.30 -23.02 -4.86
C SER A 5 -38.00 -22.38 -5.33
N LYS A 6 -37.02 -22.34 -4.42
CA LYS A 6 -35.62 -21.97 -4.62
C LYS A 6 -35.00 -22.70 -5.82
N GLN A 7 -34.20 -22.01 -6.62
CA GLN A 7 -33.28 -22.62 -7.57
C GLN A 7 -31.89 -22.02 -7.37
N LYS A 8 -30.94 -22.88 -6.96
CA LYS A 8 -29.50 -22.64 -6.89
C LYS A 8 -28.97 -22.32 -8.28
N LEU A 9 -28.19 -21.26 -8.43
CA LEU A 9 -27.25 -21.09 -9.54
C LEU A 9 -25.86 -21.50 -9.05
N SER A 10 -25.43 -22.70 -9.45
CA SER A 10 -24.02 -23.09 -9.47
C SER A 10 -23.66 -23.32 -10.94
N GLY A 11 -22.92 -22.38 -11.54
CA GLY A 11 -22.44 -22.48 -12.90
C GLY A 11 -20.95 -22.19 -12.96
N ARG A 12 -20.11 -23.20 -12.72
CA ARG A 12 -18.68 -23.16 -13.05
C ARG A 12 -18.54 -23.11 -14.58
N ILE A 13 -18.02 -22.01 -15.11
CA ILE A 13 -17.63 -21.92 -16.52
C ILE A 13 -16.16 -22.35 -16.61
N LYS A 14 -15.92 -23.48 -17.29
CA LYS A 14 -14.58 -23.84 -17.80
C LYS A 14 -14.40 -23.14 -19.14
N THR A 15 -13.33 -22.39 -19.31
CA THR A 15 -12.84 -22.00 -20.63
C THR A 15 -11.36 -22.34 -20.75
N SER A 16 -11.10 -23.41 -21.49
CA SER A 16 -9.82 -23.72 -22.11
C SER A 16 -9.93 -23.29 -23.56
N GLY A 17 -9.00 -22.49 -24.08
CA GLY A 17 -8.89 -22.28 -25.53
C GLY A 17 -8.20 -20.99 -25.92
N SER A 18 -6.98 -21.14 -26.44
CA SER A 18 -6.23 -20.13 -27.17
C SER A 18 -7.00 -19.60 -28.39
N LEU A 19 -6.89 -18.30 -28.65
CA LEU A 19 -7.30 -17.69 -29.92
C LEU A 19 -6.45 -16.44 -30.20
N TRP A 20 -5.47 -16.58 -31.10
CA TRP A 20 -4.89 -15.47 -31.84
C TRP A 20 -5.41 -15.52 -33.28
N ALA A 21 -6.04 -14.44 -33.77
CA ALA A 21 -5.93 -13.97 -35.15
C ALA A 21 -6.69 -12.64 -35.38
N GLY A 22 -5.93 -11.57 -35.62
CA GLY A 22 -6.23 -10.59 -36.68
C GLY A 22 -7.41 -9.63 -36.53
N ALA A 23 -7.27 -8.64 -35.65
CA ALA A 23 -7.86 -7.30 -35.81
C ALA A 23 -7.01 -6.31 -34.99
N ALA A 24 -6.84 -5.08 -35.47
CA ALA A 24 -6.25 -4.00 -34.67
C ALA A 24 -7.18 -3.73 -33.48
N VAL A 25 -6.88 -4.36 -32.35
CA VAL A 25 -7.54 -4.14 -31.08
C VAL A 25 -6.84 -2.96 -30.43
N LEU A 26 -7.62 -1.95 -30.06
CA LEU A 26 -7.21 -0.93 -29.11
C LEU A 26 -6.68 -1.69 -27.88
N CYS A 27 -5.36 -1.78 -27.72
CA CYS A 27 -4.71 -2.53 -26.65
C CYS A 27 -4.93 -1.75 -25.37
N LEU A 28 -6.10 -1.94 -24.76
CA LEU A 28 -6.36 -1.68 -23.34
C LEU A 28 -5.76 -2.86 -22.57
N GLY A 29 -5.01 -2.58 -21.50
CA GLY A 29 -4.75 -3.60 -20.48
C GLY A 29 -6.08 -4.29 -20.13
N LEU A 30 -6.09 -5.61 -20.10
CA LEU A 30 -7.30 -6.35 -19.73
C LEU A 30 -7.33 -6.39 -18.21
N ALA A 31 -8.08 -5.47 -17.61
CA ALA A 31 -8.58 -5.71 -16.26
C ALA A 31 -9.57 -6.87 -16.35
N LEU A 32 -9.24 -7.99 -15.71
CA LEU A 32 -10.16 -9.10 -15.55
C LEU A 32 -10.77 -8.97 -14.16
N PRO A 33 -12.11 -9.02 -14.01
CA PRO A 33 -12.67 -9.20 -12.68
C PRO A 33 -12.12 -10.51 -12.15
N ALA A 34 -11.28 -10.43 -11.11
CA ALA A 34 -10.72 -11.61 -10.49
C ALA A 34 -11.88 -12.47 -10.02
N SER A 35 -11.88 -13.76 -10.35
CA SER A 35 -12.68 -14.68 -9.55
C SER A 35 -11.97 -14.73 -8.20
N ALA A 36 -12.51 -14.08 -7.16
CA ALA A 36 -11.95 -13.99 -5.81
C ALA A 36 -11.05 -15.21 -5.52
N GLN A 37 -9.74 -15.00 -5.65
CA GLN A 37 -8.75 -16.02 -5.38
C GLN A 37 -8.25 -15.74 -3.98
N THR A 38 -8.64 -16.59 -3.04
CA THR A 38 -8.02 -16.61 -1.73
C THR A 38 -6.59 -17.08 -1.89
N ILE A 39 -5.63 -16.17 -1.70
CA ILE A 39 -4.23 -16.54 -1.53
C ILE A 39 -4.07 -16.92 -0.05
N GLY A 40 -3.26 -17.93 0.25
CA GLY A 40 -3.15 -18.47 1.61
C GLY A 40 -2.87 -17.37 2.63
N GLY A 41 -3.59 -17.35 3.75
CA GLY A 41 -3.43 -16.35 4.82
C GLY A 41 -4.60 -15.38 5.00
N GLY A 42 -5.71 -15.51 4.26
CA GLY A 42 -6.86 -14.60 4.36
C GLY A 42 -6.70 -13.32 3.55
N GLN A 43 -6.25 -13.49 2.30
CA GLN A 43 -6.08 -12.40 1.34
C GLN A 43 -7.01 -12.67 0.16
N THR A 44 -7.68 -11.63 -0.32
CA THR A 44 -8.52 -11.72 -1.51
C THR A 44 -7.97 -10.77 -2.58
N ILE A 45 -7.65 -11.30 -3.77
CA ILE A 45 -7.43 -10.43 -4.94
C ILE A 45 -8.79 -9.94 -5.43
N HIS A 46 -8.95 -8.62 -5.45
CA HIS A 46 -10.15 -7.92 -5.94
C HIS A 46 -10.05 -7.59 -7.42
N LEU A 47 -8.88 -7.11 -7.87
CA LEU A 47 -8.60 -6.77 -9.27
C LEU A 47 -7.25 -7.35 -9.70
N GLU A 48 -7.19 -7.77 -10.96
CA GLU A 48 -5.98 -8.26 -11.61
C GLU A 48 -5.77 -7.51 -12.92
N PHE A 49 -4.57 -6.95 -13.10
CA PHE A 49 -4.16 -6.20 -14.28
C PHE A 49 -3.01 -6.93 -14.97
N GLU A 50 -3.28 -7.44 -16.16
CA GLU A 50 -2.27 -8.07 -17.00
C GLU A 50 -1.79 -7.10 -18.08
N GLY A 51 -0.47 -6.98 -18.23
CA GLY A 51 0.10 -6.25 -19.35
C GLY A 51 -0.12 -7.00 -20.67
N VAL A 52 -0.10 -6.25 -21.77
CA VAL A 52 -0.53 -6.77 -23.09
C VAL A 52 0.62 -6.88 -24.08
N ALA A 53 1.79 -6.32 -23.77
CA ALA A 53 3.04 -6.60 -24.45
C ALA A 53 4.25 -6.73 -23.50
N VAL A 54 5.29 -7.40 -23.99
CA VAL A 54 6.58 -7.52 -23.28
C VAL A 54 7.25 -6.15 -23.13
N ALA A 55 7.90 -5.93 -21.98
CA ALA A 55 8.60 -4.68 -21.67
C ALA A 55 7.70 -3.42 -21.68
N GLU A 56 6.42 -3.59 -21.35
CA GLU A 56 5.51 -2.47 -21.08
C GLU A 56 5.62 -1.93 -19.65
N TYR A 57 6.21 -2.71 -18.73
CA TYR A 57 6.48 -2.32 -17.34
C TYR A 57 5.20 -1.91 -16.57
N LEU A 58 4.09 -2.61 -16.79
CA LEU A 58 2.90 -2.50 -15.95
C LEU A 58 3.25 -2.95 -14.53
N GLY A 59 2.93 -2.14 -13.52
CA GLY A 59 3.21 -2.44 -12.12
C GLY A 59 4.51 -1.84 -11.58
N GLU A 60 5.11 -0.85 -12.27
CA GLU A 60 6.18 -0.05 -11.65
C GLU A 60 5.62 0.94 -10.62
N HIS A 61 4.48 1.57 -10.91
CA HIS A 61 3.82 2.52 -10.01
C HIS A 61 2.30 2.44 -10.11
N GLY A 62 1.64 2.65 -8.97
CA GLY A 62 0.19 2.79 -8.82
C GLY A 62 -0.16 3.58 -7.56
N CYS A 63 -1.39 4.06 -7.47
CA CYS A 63 -1.96 4.75 -6.32
C CYS A 63 -3.50 4.74 -6.35
N GLY A 64 -4.15 4.92 -5.20
CA GLY A 64 -5.58 5.25 -5.12
C GLY A 64 -5.83 6.74 -4.93
N PRO A 65 -6.32 7.46 -5.94
CA PRO A 65 -6.72 8.87 -5.80
C PRO A 65 -8.12 9.05 -5.18
N GLY A 66 -8.70 8.02 -4.58
CA GLY A 66 -10.10 8.00 -4.16
C GLY A 66 -11.05 7.76 -5.33
N ASP A 67 -12.32 8.11 -5.16
CA ASP A 67 -13.39 7.86 -6.12
C ASP A 67 -13.39 8.91 -7.25
N LEU A 68 -12.86 8.55 -8.42
CA LEU A 68 -12.75 9.43 -9.58
C LEU A 68 -14.06 9.51 -10.37
N ASN A 69 -14.92 8.49 -10.28
CA ASN A 69 -16.10 8.36 -11.11
C ASN A 69 -17.43 8.65 -10.37
N GLY A 70 -17.38 8.79 -9.04
CA GLY A 70 -18.50 9.12 -8.17
C GLY A 70 -19.41 7.93 -7.83
N ASP A 71 -18.93 6.68 -7.96
CA ASP A 71 -19.72 5.48 -7.63
C ASP A 71 -19.67 5.09 -6.14
N GLY A 72 -18.85 5.79 -5.35
CA GLY A 72 -18.65 5.57 -3.92
C GLY A 72 -17.62 4.49 -3.59
N VAL A 73 -16.93 3.93 -4.58
CA VAL A 73 -15.80 3.02 -4.41
C VAL A 73 -14.52 3.76 -4.83
N PRO A 74 -13.43 3.72 -4.05
CA PRO A 74 -12.15 4.28 -4.48
C PRO A 74 -11.66 3.64 -5.79
N ASP A 75 -11.01 4.42 -6.64
CA ASP A 75 -10.51 3.99 -7.94
C ASP A 75 -8.99 3.76 -7.91
N VAL A 76 -8.48 3.10 -8.95
CA VAL A 76 -7.06 2.73 -9.06
C VAL A 76 -6.44 3.42 -10.27
N VAL A 77 -5.29 4.05 -10.07
CA VAL A 77 -4.47 4.60 -11.15
C VAL A 77 -3.12 3.92 -11.17
N TYR A 78 -2.67 3.51 -12.35
CA TYR A 78 -1.36 2.86 -12.52
C TYR A 78 -0.66 3.32 -13.80
N THR A 79 0.65 3.09 -13.83
CA THR A 79 1.50 3.45 -14.97
C THR A 79 1.87 2.24 -15.82
N VAL A 80 2.02 2.47 -17.12
CA VAL A 80 2.59 1.50 -18.07
C VAL A 80 3.65 2.21 -18.89
N ARG A 81 4.87 2.30 -18.33
CA ARG A 81 5.96 3.16 -18.86
C ARG A 81 6.39 2.78 -20.28
N GLY A 82 6.33 1.51 -20.65
CA GLY A 82 6.73 1.04 -21.98
C GLY A 82 5.63 1.18 -23.04
N ARG A 83 4.42 1.60 -22.67
CA ARG A 83 3.27 1.64 -23.59
C ARG A 83 3.48 2.63 -24.73
N ALA A 84 3.05 2.24 -25.93
CA ALA A 84 3.26 3.00 -27.15
C ALA A 84 2.01 3.79 -27.57
N LYS A 85 2.19 5.07 -27.93
CA LYS A 85 1.14 5.90 -28.55
C LYS A 85 1.23 5.80 -30.07
N GLY A 86 0.53 4.83 -30.65
CA GLY A 86 0.59 4.58 -32.09
C GLY A 86 1.97 4.09 -32.52
N ALA A 87 2.73 4.91 -33.26
CA ALA A 87 4.08 4.57 -33.71
C ALA A 87 5.20 5.03 -32.75
N ALA A 88 4.87 5.84 -31.74
CA ALA A 88 5.83 6.28 -30.73
C ALA A 88 6.02 5.17 -29.69
N ILE A 89 7.13 4.43 -29.79
CA ILE A 89 7.49 3.39 -28.82
C ILE A 89 7.86 4.00 -27.47
N ALA A 90 7.46 3.35 -26.37
CA ALA A 90 7.79 3.76 -25.00
C ALA A 90 7.47 5.25 -24.70
N SER A 91 6.35 5.75 -25.23
CA SER A 91 5.84 7.06 -24.80
C SER A 91 5.41 7.02 -23.34
N GLY A 92 4.95 5.86 -22.87
CA GLY A 92 4.41 5.66 -21.54
C GLY A 92 2.95 6.11 -21.43
N SER A 93 2.23 5.55 -20.45
CA SER A 93 0.84 5.89 -20.18
C SER A 93 0.51 5.84 -18.69
N VAL A 94 -0.50 6.62 -18.31
CA VAL A 94 -1.20 6.54 -17.02
C VAL A 94 -2.64 6.11 -17.30
N VAL A 95 -3.11 5.09 -16.60
CA VAL A 95 -4.42 4.49 -16.77
C VAL A 95 -5.19 4.62 -15.46
N ALA A 96 -6.40 5.16 -15.52
CA ALA A 96 -7.34 5.14 -14.41
C ALA A 96 -8.40 4.08 -14.64
N CYS A 97 -8.68 3.28 -13.62
CA CYS A 97 -9.66 2.20 -13.62
C CYS A 97 -10.61 2.34 -12.44
N SER A 98 -11.87 1.97 -12.66
CA SER A 98 -12.86 1.82 -11.61
C SER A 98 -12.38 0.78 -10.59
N GLY A 99 -12.41 1.10 -9.29
CA GLY A 99 -12.07 0.11 -8.26
C GLY A 99 -13.15 -0.97 -8.11
N SER A 100 -14.38 -0.69 -8.51
CA SER A 100 -15.50 -1.62 -8.35
C SER A 100 -15.48 -2.81 -9.33
N ASP A 101 -14.89 -2.63 -10.51
CA ASP A 101 -14.86 -3.67 -11.55
C ASP A 101 -13.63 -3.65 -12.48
N GLY A 102 -12.68 -2.75 -12.26
CA GLY A 102 -11.47 -2.60 -13.07
C GLY A 102 -11.70 -1.92 -14.42
N THR A 103 -12.90 -1.42 -14.72
CA THR A 103 -13.17 -0.78 -16.02
C THR A 103 -12.34 0.48 -16.20
N VAL A 104 -11.67 0.61 -17.36
CA VAL A 104 -10.88 1.80 -17.66
C VAL A 104 -11.78 3.03 -17.79
N LEU A 105 -11.53 4.03 -16.95
CA LEU A 105 -12.19 5.33 -16.94
C LEU A 105 -11.58 6.24 -18.00
N TRP A 106 -10.25 6.37 -17.98
CA TRP A 106 -9.48 7.14 -18.95
C TRP A 106 -8.03 6.65 -19.03
N GLU A 107 -7.35 7.04 -20.10
CA GLU A 107 -5.93 6.75 -20.32
C GLU A 107 -5.24 7.94 -20.99
N THR A 108 -4.13 8.39 -20.38
CA THR A 108 -3.31 9.49 -20.88
C THR A 108 -1.94 8.96 -21.29
N PHE A 109 -1.48 9.34 -22.49
CA PHE A 109 -0.20 8.92 -23.05
C PHE A 109 0.80 10.06 -23.08
N GLY A 110 2.09 9.72 -22.90
CA GLY A 110 3.21 10.62 -23.20
C GLY A 110 3.16 11.18 -24.63
N GLU A 111 3.80 12.33 -24.82
CA GLU A 111 3.66 13.10 -26.07
C GLU A 111 4.56 12.56 -27.18
N ASN A 112 5.78 12.16 -26.85
CA ASN A 112 6.83 11.77 -27.78
C ASN A 112 7.37 10.36 -27.49
N GLN A 113 8.29 9.92 -28.34
CA GLN A 113 8.92 8.61 -28.24
C GLN A 113 9.95 8.63 -27.11
N GLN A 114 9.94 7.60 -26.26
CA GLN A 114 10.89 7.46 -25.14
C GLN A 114 10.76 8.50 -24.03
N ASP A 115 9.66 9.26 -23.95
CA ASP A 115 9.42 10.20 -22.84
C ASP A 115 9.43 9.50 -21.47
N GLN A 116 9.11 8.20 -21.46
CA GLN A 116 8.90 7.40 -20.23
C GLN A 116 7.87 8.06 -19.32
N PHE A 117 6.78 8.58 -19.88
CA PHE A 117 5.68 9.13 -19.11
C PHE A 117 5.07 8.07 -18.18
N GLY A 118 4.85 8.42 -16.91
CA GLY A 118 4.48 7.46 -15.87
C GLY A 118 5.70 6.77 -15.25
N PHE A 119 6.87 7.41 -15.26
CA PHE A 119 8.05 6.90 -14.54
C PHE A 119 7.88 6.99 -13.02
N ALA A 120 7.10 7.97 -12.56
CA ALA A 120 6.68 8.12 -11.17
C ALA A 120 5.25 8.64 -11.16
N LEU A 121 4.49 8.29 -10.12
CA LEU A 121 3.07 8.64 -9.99
C LEU A 121 2.73 8.81 -8.51
N ILE A 122 2.03 9.90 -8.19
CA ILE A 122 1.39 10.11 -6.89
C ILE A 122 0.03 10.80 -7.09
N ALA A 123 -0.93 10.49 -6.21
CA ALA A 123 -2.13 11.31 -6.05
C ALA A 123 -1.77 12.59 -5.29
N VAL A 124 -2.43 13.69 -5.63
CA VAL A 124 -2.29 14.98 -4.97
C VAL A 124 -3.68 15.57 -4.70
N PRO A 125 -3.82 16.61 -3.86
CA PRO A 125 -5.11 17.23 -3.62
C PRO A 125 -5.78 17.70 -4.91
N ASP A 126 -7.08 17.96 -4.85
CA ASP A 126 -7.79 18.65 -5.92
C ASP A 126 -7.19 20.06 -6.12
N VAL A 127 -6.42 20.24 -7.19
CA VAL A 127 -5.79 21.52 -7.52
C VAL A 127 -6.71 22.36 -8.40
N ASN A 128 -7.50 21.70 -9.24
CA ASN A 128 -8.28 22.35 -10.28
C ASN A 128 -9.69 22.80 -9.80
N GLY A 129 -10.12 22.34 -8.63
CA GLY A 129 -11.37 22.70 -7.94
C GLY A 129 -12.59 21.88 -8.37
N ASP A 130 -12.40 20.67 -8.91
CA ASP A 130 -13.48 19.79 -9.35
C ASP A 130 -14.00 18.83 -8.26
N ASN A 131 -13.38 18.85 -7.08
CA ASN A 131 -13.56 17.97 -5.92
C ASN A 131 -13.11 16.52 -6.12
N ILE A 132 -12.26 16.26 -7.11
CA ILE A 132 -11.59 14.97 -7.31
C ILE A 132 -10.08 15.21 -7.15
N GLN A 133 -9.37 14.27 -6.51
CA GLN A 133 -7.92 14.38 -6.40
C GLN A 133 -7.27 14.39 -7.79
N ASP A 134 -6.25 15.22 -7.94
CA ASP A 134 -5.44 15.29 -9.16
C ASP A 134 -4.23 14.33 -9.05
N LEU A 135 -3.45 14.23 -10.13
CA LEU A 135 -2.33 13.30 -10.22
C LEU A 135 -1.06 14.01 -10.67
N ALA A 136 0.04 13.80 -9.95
CA ALA A 136 1.36 14.22 -10.40
C ALA A 136 2.09 13.04 -11.07
N VAL A 137 2.63 13.28 -12.27
CA VAL A 137 3.22 12.24 -13.11
C VAL A 137 4.59 12.66 -13.61
N GLY A 138 5.59 11.81 -13.37
CA GLY A 138 6.97 12.02 -13.80
C GLY A 138 7.27 11.44 -15.19
N ALA A 139 8.10 12.14 -15.96
CA ALA A 139 8.61 11.69 -17.25
C ALA A 139 10.04 12.22 -17.44
N PRO A 140 11.07 11.57 -16.86
CA PRO A 140 12.42 12.11 -16.79
C PRO A 140 13.12 12.21 -18.15
N LEU A 141 12.64 11.46 -19.15
CA LEU A 141 13.18 11.52 -20.51
C LEU A 141 12.29 12.31 -21.47
N ALA A 142 11.27 13.02 -20.96
CA ALA A 142 10.37 13.80 -21.79
C ALA A 142 11.15 14.82 -22.63
N ASP A 143 10.92 14.77 -23.94
CA ASP A 143 11.45 15.78 -24.85
C ASP A 143 10.50 17.00 -24.96
N ASN A 144 11.06 18.14 -25.36
CA ASN A 144 10.27 19.32 -25.74
C ASN A 144 10.57 19.68 -27.20
N GLY A 145 10.56 18.65 -28.06
CA GLY A 145 10.95 18.75 -29.46
C GLY A 145 12.29 18.08 -29.78
N PRO A 146 12.69 18.07 -31.07
CA PRO A 146 13.76 17.21 -31.55
C PRO A 146 15.12 17.54 -30.91
N GLY A 147 15.61 16.61 -30.08
CA GLY A 147 17.00 16.56 -29.62
C GLY A 147 17.31 17.23 -28.29
N VAL A 148 16.30 17.64 -27.51
CA VAL A 148 16.51 18.14 -26.14
C VAL A 148 15.58 17.36 -25.20
N GLN A 149 16.14 16.36 -24.51
CA GLN A 149 15.49 15.72 -23.36
C GLN A 149 15.68 16.68 -22.19
N LEU A 150 14.57 17.25 -21.73
CA LEU A 150 14.58 18.09 -20.53
C LEU A 150 13.92 17.38 -19.37
N GLY A 151 13.15 16.30 -19.53
CA GLY A 151 12.35 15.77 -18.43
C GLY A 151 11.14 16.65 -18.11
N ALA A 152 10.14 16.08 -17.46
CA ALA A 152 8.92 16.79 -17.14
C ALA A 152 8.18 16.21 -15.93
N LEU A 153 7.52 17.11 -15.23
CA LEU A 153 6.49 16.84 -14.22
C LEU A 153 5.16 17.36 -14.75
N TYR A 154 4.16 16.48 -14.80
CA TYR A 154 2.80 16.80 -15.23
C TYR A 154 1.87 16.77 -14.02
N LEU A 155 0.91 17.69 -14.00
CA LEU A 155 -0.28 17.58 -13.18
C LEU A 155 -1.47 17.26 -14.09
N LEU A 156 -2.19 16.19 -13.80
CA LEU A 156 -3.36 15.73 -14.54
C LEU A 156 -4.62 15.80 -13.67
N SER A 157 -5.76 16.11 -14.29
CA SER A 157 -7.07 16.02 -13.65
C SER A 157 -7.42 14.56 -13.36
N GLY A 158 -7.86 14.26 -12.13
CA GLY A 158 -8.35 12.93 -11.78
C GLY A 158 -9.62 12.53 -12.54
N VAL A 159 -10.44 13.51 -12.95
CA VAL A 159 -11.72 13.27 -13.65
C VAL A 159 -11.51 12.61 -15.02
N ASP A 160 -10.57 13.13 -15.82
CA ASP A 160 -10.44 12.75 -17.23
C ASP A 160 -9.00 12.63 -17.75
N GLY A 161 -8.00 12.76 -16.87
CA GLY A 161 -6.59 12.68 -17.21
C GLY A 161 -6.08 13.85 -18.04
N THR A 162 -6.83 14.95 -18.16
CA THR A 162 -6.39 16.14 -18.89
C THR A 162 -5.29 16.88 -18.13
N GLN A 163 -4.31 17.42 -18.85
CA GLN A 163 -3.21 18.16 -18.22
C GLN A 163 -3.69 19.50 -17.65
N VAL A 164 -3.53 19.69 -16.35
CA VAL A 164 -3.78 20.95 -15.62
C VAL A 164 -2.60 21.90 -15.83
N TRP A 165 -1.38 21.45 -15.51
CA TRP A 165 -0.13 22.17 -15.81
C TRP A 165 1.02 21.20 -16.07
N ARG A 166 2.14 21.75 -16.57
CA ARG A 166 3.38 21.01 -16.82
C ARG A 166 4.59 21.87 -16.48
N LEU A 167 5.55 21.29 -15.78
CA LEU A 167 6.88 21.83 -15.55
C LEU A 167 7.91 21.01 -16.35
N THR A 168 8.87 21.69 -16.96
CA THR A 168 9.99 21.05 -17.68
C THR A 168 11.30 21.59 -17.12
N GLU A 169 12.18 20.69 -16.70
CA GLU A 169 13.49 21.04 -16.15
C GLU A 169 14.40 19.82 -16.14
N ASP A 170 15.72 20.00 -16.28
CA ASP A 170 16.71 18.96 -16.60
C ASP A 170 16.46 17.60 -15.90
N PHE A 171 15.97 16.64 -16.68
CA PHE A 171 15.64 15.25 -16.33
C PHE A 171 14.76 15.04 -15.08
N ILE A 172 13.91 16.01 -14.70
CA ILE A 172 12.98 15.88 -13.56
C ILE A 172 11.87 14.85 -13.82
N GLY A 173 11.26 14.35 -12.75
CA GLY A 173 10.18 13.35 -12.80
C GLY A 173 10.68 11.92 -12.60
N GLN A 174 11.90 11.73 -12.10
CA GLN A 174 12.45 10.41 -11.78
C GLN A 174 11.81 9.80 -10.53
N SER A 175 11.49 10.63 -9.54
CA SER A 175 10.85 10.24 -8.28
C SER A 175 9.91 11.35 -7.84
N LEU A 176 8.87 11.00 -7.08
CA LEU A 176 7.87 11.93 -6.57
C LEU A 176 7.53 11.60 -5.11
N ALA A 177 7.32 12.65 -4.32
CA ALA A 177 6.70 12.58 -3.00
C ALA A 177 5.90 13.87 -2.75
N LEU A 178 4.88 13.77 -1.90
CA LEU A 178 4.03 14.89 -1.50
C LEU A 178 4.36 15.24 -0.06
N SER A 179 4.82 16.46 0.20
CA SER A 179 5.01 17.00 1.55
C SER A 179 3.78 17.79 2.00
N GLU A 180 3.57 18.00 3.30
CA GLU A 180 2.37 18.73 3.75
C GLU A 180 2.39 20.22 3.44
N ASP A 181 3.44 20.94 3.83
CA ASP A 181 3.59 22.38 3.57
C ASP A 181 5.01 22.86 3.89
N LEU A 182 5.88 22.87 2.89
CA LEU A 182 7.28 23.32 2.99
C LEU A 182 7.40 24.85 3.04
N ASN A 183 6.41 25.57 2.53
CA ASN A 183 6.52 27.02 2.31
C ASN A 183 5.67 27.85 3.30
N GLY A 184 4.81 27.20 4.09
CA GLY A 184 3.95 27.79 5.11
C GLY A 184 2.66 28.43 4.55
N ASP A 185 2.24 28.09 3.33
CA ASP A 185 1.01 28.63 2.71
C ASP A 185 -0.24 27.77 2.95
N GLY A 186 -0.09 26.66 3.65
CA GLY A 186 -1.13 25.69 3.96
C GLY A 186 -1.47 24.77 2.79
N ILE A 187 -0.60 24.67 1.79
CA ILE A 187 -0.79 23.85 0.59
C ILE A 187 0.43 22.94 0.41
N GLN A 188 0.15 21.71 -0.02
CA GLN A 188 1.16 20.69 -0.24
C GLN A 188 2.10 21.00 -1.41
N GLU A 189 3.33 20.49 -1.31
CA GLU A 189 4.34 20.56 -2.36
C GLU A 189 4.70 19.19 -2.90
N ILE A 190 5.08 19.19 -4.18
CA ILE A 190 5.64 18.03 -4.84
C ILE A 190 7.16 18.13 -4.76
N LEU A 191 7.79 17.12 -4.15
CA LEU A 191 9.20 16.84 -4.29
C LEU A 191 9.40 16.03 -5.57
N THR A 192 10.32 16.44 -6.45
CA THR A 192 10.70 15.64 -7.61
C THR A 192 12.21 15.53 -7.78
N GLY A 193 12.68 14.30 -7.96
CA GLY A 193 14.07 13.99 -8.29
C GLY A 193 14.36 14.03 -9.79
N SER A 194 15.64 14.23 -10.11
CA SER A 194 16.18 14.28 -11.46
C SER A 194 17.30 13.26 -11.65
N LEU A 195 17.40 12.72 -12.88
CA LEU A 195 18.55 11.91 -13.31
C LEU A 195 19.88 12.69 -13.34
N SER A 196 19.85 14.00 -13.11
CA SER A 196 21.03 14.87 -13.02
C SER A 196 21.44 15.19 -11.57
N ASP A 197 21.14 14.30 -10.62
CA ASP A 197 21.58 14.35 -9.22
C ASP A 197 21.07 15.56 -8.41
N PHE A 198 19.82 15.96 -8.65
CA PHE A 198 19.17 17.02 -7.89
C PHE A 198 17.70 16.70 -7.57
N VAL A 199 17.17 17.38 -6.56
CA VAL A 199 15.76 17.41 -6.20
C VAL A 199 15.28 18.86 -6.23
N ILE A 200 14.05 19.06 -6.69
CA ILE A 200 13.33 20.32 -6.51
C ILE A 200 12.03 20.08 -5.74
N ALA A 201 11.65 21.04 -4.91
CA ALA A 201 10.30 21.15 -4.35
C ALA A 201 9.53 22.19 -5.17
N VAL A 202 8.29 21.88 -5.54
CA VAL A 202 7.44 22.76 -6.33
C VAL A 202 6.04 22.86 -5.73
N ALA A 203 5.44 24.05 -5.83
CA ALA A 203 4.06 24.28 -5.40
C ALA A 203 3.11 23.42 -6.25
N VAL A 204 2.20 22.67 -5.63
CA VAL A 204 1.25 21.81 -6.34
C VAL A 204 0.29 22.59 -7.25
N ASN A 205 0.03 23.87 -6.93
CA ASN A 205 -0.95 24.69 -7.65
C ASN A 205 -0.52 25.10 -9.06
N ASP A 206 0.77 25.37 -9.25
CA ASP A 206 1.27 25.97 -10.49
C ASP A 206 2.67 25.50 -10.91
N GLY A 207 3.30 24.61 -10.14
CA GLY A 207 4.64 24.10 -10.42
C GLY A 207 5.77 25.11 -10.14
N THR A 208 5.52 26.19 -9.39
CA THR A 208 6.56 27.14 -9.00
C THR A 208 7.62 26.44 -8.13
N GLU A 209 8.90 26.55 -8.52
CA GLU A 209 10.03 26.04 -7.73
C GLU A 209 10.20 26.83 -6.43
N ILE A 210 10.19 26.11 -5.30
CA ILE A 210 10.34 26.63 -3.94
C ILE A 210 11.75 26.36 -3.41
N MET A 211 12.26 25.15 -3.65
CA MET A 211 13.56 24.70 -3.17
C MET A 211 14.28 23.88 -4.25
N ARG A 212 15.62 23.96 -4.26
CA ARG A 212 16.48 23.12 -5.08
C ARG A 212 17.69 22.63 -4.31
N LEU A 213 17.96 21.33 -4.41
CA LEU A 213 19.07 20.67 -3.73
C LEU A 213 19.83 19.79 -4.69
N THR A 214 21.16 19.88 -4.63
CA THR A 214 22.06 18.99 -5.37
C THR A 214 22.79 18.06 -4.40
N GLY A 215 23.18 16.88 -4.86
CA GLY A 215 23.90 15.94 -4.01
C GLY A 215 25.02 15.18 -4.70
N ALA A 216 25.30 14.00 -4.16
CA ALA A 216 26.26 13.06 -4.72
C ALA A 216 25.60 12.28 -5.89
N ASP A 217 26.36 11.36 -6.49
CA ASP A 217 25.86 10.48 -7.55
C ASP A 217 24.59 9.72 -7.10
N GLY A 218 23.54 9.80 -7.93
CA GLY A 218 22.22 9.26 -7.67
C GLY A 218 21.31 10.11 -6.79
N PHE A 219 21.69 11.34 -6.44
CA PHE A 219 20.89 12.16 -5.53
C PHE A 219 19.52 12.51 -6.12
N GLY A 220 18.45 12.11 -5.44
CA GLY A 220 17.08 12.27 -5.94
C GLY A 220 16.51 11.01 -6.60
N THR A 221 17.23 9.88 -6.60
CA THR A 221 16.72 8.60 -7.13
C THR A 221 15.44 8.17 -6.42
N ARG A 222 15.34 8.44 -5.11
CA ARG A 222 14.10 8.39 -4.34
C ARG A 222 14.00 9.62 -3.45
N VAL A 223 12.76 10.07 -3.26
CA VAL A 223 12.37 11.08 -2.29
C VAL A 223 11.22 10.52 -1.46
N ALA A 224 11.15 10.88 -0.19
CA ALA A 224 10.04 10.55 0.69
C ALA A 224 9.79 11.73 1.62
N ALA A 225 8.53 12.12 1.78
CA ALA A 225 8.14 13.12 2.77
C ALA A 225 8.24 12.53 4.18
N LEU A 226 8.55 13.39 5.14
CA LEU A 226 8.54 13.12 6.57
C LEU A 226 7.72 14.21 7.25
N GLU A 227 7.38 13.98 8.51
CA GLU A 227 6.91 15.05 9.39
C GLU A 227 8.09 15.94 9.85
N ASP A 228 7.81 16.97 10.64
CA ASP A 228 8.81 17.82 11.31
C ASP A 228 9.67 17.00 12.31
N LEU A 229 10.91 16.67 11.93
CA LEU A 229 11.83 15.90 12.75
C LEU A 229 12.77 16.76 13.60
N ASP A 230 12.94 18.04 13.26
CA ASP A 230 13.84 18.94 13.98
C ASP A 230 13.14 19.98 14.88
N GLY A 231 11.80 19.98 14.86
CA GLY A 231 10.92 20.74 15.73
C GLY A 231 10.77 22.20 15.33
N ASP A 232 10.98 22.53 14.05
CA ASP A 232 10.89 23.90 13.53
C ASP A 232 9.48 24.28 13.03
N GLY A 233 8.57 23.32 12.96
CA GLY A 233 7.19 23.46 12.54
C GLY A 233 6.95 23.34 11.03
N VAL A 234 7.96 22.93 10.26
CA VAL A 234 7.87 22.62 8.83
C VAL A 234 8.26 21.16 8.62
N ASP A 235 7.52 20.46 7.77
CA ASP A 235 7.78 19.05 7.47
C ASP A 235 9.14 18.83 6.80
N ASP A 236 9.82 17.74 7.16
CA ASP A 236 11.11 17.37 6.61
C ASP A 236 10.97 16.38 5.46
N PHE A 237 12.09 16.01 4.84
CA PHE A 237 12.07 14.97 3.82
C PHE A 237 13.39 14.22 3.69
N MET A 238 13.30 13.05 3.07
CA MET A 238 14.41 12.17 2.76
C MET A 238 14.76 12.27 1.28
N VAL A 239 16.05 12.27 0.98
CA VAL A 239 16.57 12.14 -0.39
C VAL A 239 17.66 11.09 -0.42
N SER A 240 17.52 10.10 -1.30
CA SER A 240 18.54 9.07 -1.48
C SER A 240 19.58 9.43 -2.54
N ALA A 241 20.77 8.85 -2.39
CA ALA A 241 21.87 8.87 -3.35
C ALA A 241 22.54 7.48 -3.34
N PRO A 242 21.95 6.46 -3.97
CA PRO A 242 22.39 5.07 -3.84
C PRO A 242 23.80 4.81 -4.40
N TRP A 243 24.25 5.59 -5.38
CA TRP A 243 25.60 5.48 -5.97
C TRP A 243 26.63 6.41 -5.32
N ALA A 244 26.32 6.97 -4.15
CA ALA A 244 27.25 7.86 -3.48
C ALA A 244 28.43 7.11 -2.85
N ASP A 245 29.65 7.57 -3.17
CA ASP A 245 30.89 7.07 -2.57
C ASP A 245 31.21 7.81 -1.25
N TYR A 246 31.25 7.07 -0.14
CA TYR A 246 31.68 7.60 1.15
C TYR A 246 32.72 6.73 1.84
N LEU A 247 33.61 7.38 2.61
CA LEU A 247 34.59 6.72 3.48
C LEU A 247 35.50 5.71 2.76
N SER A 248 35.74 5.90 1.46
CA SER A 248 36.53 5.04 0.57
C SER A 248 35.84 3.74 0.12
N PHE A 249 34.56 3.58 0.43
CA PHE A 249 33.74 2.57 -0.25
C PHE A 249 33.26 3.12 -1.59
N VAL A 250 33.03 2.20 -2.54
CA VAL A 250 32.45 2.48 -3.86
C VAL A 250 30.97 2.11 -3.82
N ASP A 251 30.09 2.98 -4.30
CA ASP A 251 28.65 2.72 -4.43
C ASP A 251 28.02 2.18 -3.13
N ASN A 252 28.49 2.63 -1.98
CA ASN A 252 27.92 2.24 -0.69
C ASN A 252 26.60 2.97 -0.40
N GLY A 253 26.34 4.06 -1.09
CA GLY A 253 25.10 4.81 -1.03
C GLY A 253 24.91 5.64 0.24
N ALA A 254 23.94 6.55 0.17
CA ALA A 254 23.56 7.41 1.28
C ALA A 254 22.10 7.86 1.22
N VAL A 255 21.60 8.29 2.38
CA VAL A 255 20.31 8.96 2.55
C VAL A 255 20.51 10.23 3.34
N ARG A 256 20.04 11.35 2.80
CA ARG A 256 20.05 12.66 3.45
C ARG A 256 18.66 12.94 4.00
N ILE A 257 18.58 13.26 5.28
CA ILE A 257 17.40 13.85 5.91
C ILE A 257 17.58 15.37 5.83
N VAL A 258 16.58 16.04 5.31
CA VAL A 258 16.65 17.44 4.88
C VAL A 258 15.55 18.22 5.57
N SER A 259 15.91 19.38 6.12
CA SER A 259 14.96 20.30 6.70
C SER A 259 14.09 20.93 5.61
N GLY A 260 12.78 20.88 5.78
CA GLY A 260 11.84 21.47 4.82
C GLY A 260 11.92 22.98 4.72
N ILE A 261 12.35 23.65 5.78
CA ILE A 261 12.35 25.12 5.86
C ILE A 261 13.41 25.76 4.95
N ASP A 262 14.61 25.17 4.88
CA ASP A 262 15.77 25.79 4.23
C ASP A 262 16.64 24.81 3.43
N GLY A 263 16.30 23.53 3.42
CA GLY A 263 17.03 22.51 2.69
C GLY A 263 18.36 22.11 3.35
N SER A 264 18.60 22.53 4.59
CA SER A 264 19.78 22.13 5.35
C SER A 264 19.73 20.63 5.70
N THR A 265 20.90 20.02 5.88
CA THR A 265 20.97 18.61 6.24
C THR A 265 20.78 18.44 7.73
N ILE A 266 19.69 17.78 8.14
CA ILE A 266 19.46 17.35 9.51
C ILE A 266 20.37 16.15 9.83
N ARG A 267 20.36 15.14 8.95
CA ARG A 267 21.10 13.89 9.12
C ARG A 267 21.59 13.32 7.80
N LEU A 268 22.65 12.51 7.88
CA LEU A 268 23.20 11.79 6.74
C LEU A 268 23.54 10.36 7.15
N HIS A 269 22.79 9.42 6.59
CA HIS A 269 23.07 7.98 6.69
C HIS A 269 23.91 7.54 5.51
N ARG A 270 24.91 6.69 5.77
CA ARG A 270 25.83 6.20 4.75
C ARG A 270 25.89 4.69 4.84
N GLY A 271 25.95 4.02 3.69
CA GLY A 271 26.32 2.61 3.67
C GLY A 271 27.75 2.41 4.16
N ASN A 272 28.09 1.17 4.47
CA ASN A 272 29.38 0.80 5.06
C ASN A 272 30.00 -0.43 4.39
N GLN A 273 29.60 -0.67 3.15
CA GLN A 273 30.02 -1.79 2.31
C GLN A 273 29.96 -1.37 0.85
N ASP A 274 30.95 -1.78 0.06
CA ASP A 274 30.99 -1.55 -1.38
C ASP A 274 29.75 -2.14 -2.06
N ASP A 275 29.22 -1.45 -3.08
CA ASP A 275 28.10 -1.88 -3.92
C ASP A 275 26.79 -2.18 -3.17
N SER A 276 26.68 -1.80 -1.89
CA SER A 276 25.49 -2.09 -1.07
C SER A 276 24.30 -1.17 -1.37
N LEU A 277 24.54 -0.01 -2.02
CA LEU A 277 23.53 0.95 -2.48
C LEU A 277 22.54 1.38 -1.40
N ALA A 278 23.02 1.77 -0.21
CA ALA A 278 22.13 2.25 0.85
C ALA A 278 21.29 3.45 0.38
N GLY A 279 19.98 3.39 0.62
CA GLY A 279 19.04 4.38 0.09
C GLY A 279 18.42 3.99 -1.25
N TRP A 280 18.59 2.75 -1.71
CA TRP A 280 17.87 2.22 -2.86
C TRP A 280 16.34 2.43 -2.74
N SER A 281 15.82 2.21 -1.54
CA SER A 281 14.45 2.50 -1.13
C SER A 281 14.49 3.22 0.22
N ILE A 282 13.51 4.09 0.44
CA ILE A 282 13.34 4.90 1.64
C ILE A 282 11.86 5.08 1.90
N SER A 283 11.46 5.16 3.16
CA SER A 283 10.08 5.45 3.54
C SER A 283 10.06 6.01 4.96
N GLY A 284 9.20 6.99 5.24
CA GLY A 284 8.81 7.29 6.61
C GLY A 284 7.99 6.12 7.17
N ILE A 285 7.90 5.98 8.48
CA ILE A 285 6.95 5.08 9.16
C ILE A 285 6.31 5.81 10.34
N GLY A 286 5.43 5.19 11.12
CA GLY A 286 4.92 5.81 12.34
C GLY A 286 6.00 6.13 13.38
N ASP A 287 5.63 6.73 14.50
CA ASP A 287 6.49 6.84 15.67
C ASP A 287 6.53 5.49 16.41
N LEU A 288 7.48 4.66 16.02
CA LEU A 288 7.60 3.28 16.52
C LEU A 288 8.08 3.21 17.97
N ASN A 289 8.75 4.27 18.45
CA ASN A 289 9.35 4.28 19.77
C ASN A 289 8.61 5.17 20.78
N GLU A 290 7.46 5.73 20.36
CA GLU A 290 6.57 6.59 21.14
C GLU A 290 7.28 7.84 21.72
N ASP A 291 8.26 8.41 21.00
CA ASP A 291 8.95 9.63 21.42
C ASP A 291 8.31 10.93 20.90
N GLY A 292 7.23 10.81 20.15
CA GLY A 292 6.44 11.88 19.56
C GLY A 292 6.99 12.39 18.24
N VAL A 293 7.98 11.72 17.64
CA VAL A 293 8.56 12.09 16.35
C VAL A 293 8.52 10.90 15.41
N GLN A 294 8.07 11.13 14.18
CA GLN A 294 7.96 10.12 13.14
C GLN A 294 9.29 9.40 12.84
N ASP A 295 9.30 8.06 12.81
CA ASP A 295 10.49 7.28 12.47
C ASP A 295 10.60 7.00 10.97
N TYR A 296 11.71 6.42 10.50
CA TYR A 296 11.91 6.15 9.07
C TYR A 296 12.80 4.94 8.78
N MET A 297 12.71 4.43 7.55
CA MET A 297 13.40 3.25 7.07
C MET A 297 14.31 3.51 5.88
N VAL A 298 15.37 2.72 5.78
CA VAL A 298 16.32 2.72 4.65
C VAL A 298 16.58 1.30 4.19
N GLY A 299 16.34 1.05 2.90
CA GLY A 299 16.64 -0.22 2.24
C GLY A 299 18.06 -0.25 1.67
N ILE A 300 18.68 -1.43 1.77
CA ILE A 300 20.06 -1.72 1.36
C ILE A 300 20.07 -3.11 0.71
N PRO A 301 19.41 -3.28 -0.46
CA PRO A 301 19.11 -4.60 -1.03
C PRO A 301 20.34 -5.40 -1.43
N TYR A 302 21.47 -4.76 -1.72
CA TYR A 302 22.71 -5.43 -2.12
C TYR A 302 23.70 -5.57 -0.96
N HIS A 303 23.25 -5.40 0.28
CA HIS A 303 24.10 -5.66 1.43
C HIS A 303 24.38 -7.16 1.57
N ASP A 304 25.66 -7.55 1.59
CA ASP A 304 26.08 -8.91 1.91
C ASP A 304 26.02 -9.15 3.42
N GLY A 305 24.88 -9.65 3.89
CA GLY A 305 24.63 -10.00 5.29
C GLY A 305 24.98 -11.46 5.57
N MET A 306 23.94 -12.29 5.71
CA MET A 306 24.08 -13.73 5.91
C MET A 306 24.42 -14.47 4.61
N ALA A 307 24.12 -13.86 3.46
CA ALA A 307 24.43 -14.35 2.12
C ALA A 307 24.74 -13.17 1.19
N THR A 308 25.29 -13.48 0.00
CA THR A 308 25.54 -12.47 -1.04
C THR A 308 24.24 -11.84 -1.52
N ASP A 309 24.17 -10.52 -1.60
CA ASP A 309 22.98 -9.74 -1.97
C ASP A 309 21.72 -10.17 -1.21
N SER A 310 21.87 -10.59 0.06
CA SER A 310 20.72 -10.95 0.88
C SER A 310 19.85 -9.74 1.20
N GLY A 311 20.48 -8.57 1.28
CA GLY A 311 19.81 -7.31 1.55
C GLY A 311 19.55 -7.07 3.03
N ARG A 312 19.23 -5.82 3.34
CA ARG A 312 18.96 -5.33 4.70
C ARG A 312 18.00 -4.15 4.65
N VAL A 313 17.15 -4.04 5.67
CA VAL A 313 16.42 -2.81 5.99
C VAL A 313 16.81 -2.35 7.39
N LYS A 314 17.00 -1.04 7.55
CA LYS A 314 17.25 -0.41 8.86
C LYS A 314 16.16 0.60 9.15
N VAL A 315 15.71 0.64 10.39
CA VAL A 315 14.76 1.63 10.89
C VAL A 315 15.47 2.53 11.90
N PHE A 316 15.25 3.83 11.79
CA PHE A 316 15.91 4.85 12.57
C PHE A 316 14.89 5.74 13.27
N SER A 317 15.26 6.17 14.48
CA SER A 317 14.52 7.17 15.23
C SER A 317 14.49 8.50 14.47
N GLY A 318 13.30 9.05 14.32
CA GLY A 318 13.02 10.40 13.83
C GLY A 318 13.69 11.45 14.68
N LEU A 319 13.62 11.33 16.00
CA LEU A 319 14.16 12.33 16.91
C LEU A 319 15.70 12.41 16.88
N ASN A 320 16.40 11.27 16.89
CA ASN A 320 17.85 11.26 17.12
C ASN A 320 18.68 10.47 16.10
N GLY A 321 18.05 9.78 15.16
CA GLY A 321 18.72 9.00 14.11
C GLY A 321 19.39 7.71 14.59
N MET A 322 19.11 7.27 15.82
CA MET A 322 19.57 5.98 16.32
C MET A 322 18.81 4.86 15.62
N GLU A 323 19.50 3.77 15.31
CA GLU A 323 18.86 2.57 14.77
C GLU A 323 17.97 1.92 15.85
N LEU A 324 16.68 1.75 15.54
CA LEU A 324 15.68 1.15 16.43
C LEU A 324 15.58 -0.36 16.21
N LEU A 325 15.52 -0.76 14.95
CA LEU A 325 15.50 -2.17 14.53
C LEU A 325 16.12 -2.34 13.14
N ARG A 326 16.30 -3.60 12.77
CA ARG A 326 16.78 -3.98 11.45
C ARG A 326 16.15 -5.31 11.01
N PHE A 327 15.97 -5.45 9.71
CA PHE A 327 15.64 -6.70 9.05
C PHE A 327 16.83 -7.15 8.21
N GLU A 328 17.16 -8.43 8.27
CA GLU A 328 18.27 -9.01 7.52
C GLU A 328 17.70 -10.06 6.57
N GLY A 329 18.03 -9.95 5.29
CA GLY A 329 17.80 -11.05 4.37
C GLY A 329 18.71 -12.22 4.71
N THR A 330 18.24 -13.42 4.39
CA THR A 330 18.90 -14.66 4.78
C THR A 330 19.39 -15.48 3.59
N ASP A 331 18.79 -15.28 2.42
CA ASP A 331 19.10 -16.05 1.22
C ASP A 331 19.94 -15.27 0.21
N THR A 332 20.67 -15.98 -0.65
CA THR A 332 21.46 -15.36 -1.73
C THR A 332 20.54 -14.69 -2.73
N GLU A 333 20.86 -13.45 -3.11
CA GLU A 333 20.09 -12.63 -4.04
C GLU A 333 18.62 -12.38 -3.60
N GLU A 334 18.30 -12.55 -2.32
CA GLU A 334 16.97 -12.22 -1.79
C GLU A 334 16.62 -10.74 -2.01
N ARG A 335 17.62 -9.86 -1.89
CA ARG A 335 17.51 -8.40 -2.07
C ARG A 335 16.44 -7.76 -1.18
N LEU A 336 16.39 -8.17 0.09
CA LEU A 336 15.47 -7.59 1.07
C LEU A 336 15.67 -6.07 1.17
N GLY A 337 14.57 -5.32 1.11
CA GLY A 337 14.58 -3.86 1.06
C GLY A 337 14.68 -3.31 -0.36
N SER A 338 14.32 -4.10 -1.38
CA SER A 338 14.25 -3.64 -2.77
C SER A 338 13.16 -2.58 -2.99
N SER A 339 12.10 -2.62 -2.17
CA SER A 339 11.10 -1.55 -2.01
C SER A 339 10.68 -1.44 -0.55
N LEU A 340 10.29 -0.22 -0.15
CA LEU A 340 9.77 0.14 1.15
C LEU A 340 8.60 1.08 0.91
N ASP A 341 7.38 0.60 1.15
CA ASP A 341 6.17 1.32 0.80
C ASP A 341 5.29 1.46 2.03
N ARG A 342 4.79 2.68 2.29
CA ARG A 342 3.64 2.85 3.18
C ARG A 342 2.41 2.40 2.42
N ILE A 343 1.64 1.54 3.05
CA ILE A 343 0.34 1.10 2.53
C ILE A 343 -0.76 1.68 3.43
N GLY A 344 -2.01 1.31 3.16
CA GLY A 344 -3.14 1.76 3.97
C GLY A 344 -3.13 1.21 5.39
N ASP A 345 -4.14 1.59 6.15
CA ASP A 345 -4.45 0.97 7.44
C ASP A 345 -5.21 -0.34 7.17
N MET A 346 -4.46 -1.44 6.99
CA MET A 346 -4.98 -2.73 6.55
C MET A 346 -5.58 -3.51 7.71
N ASP A 347 -5.26 -3.19 8.97
CA ASP A 347 -5.84 -3.83 10.16
C ASP A 347 -6.89 -2.97 10.89
N GLY A 348 -7.05 -1.71 10.49
CA GLY A 348 -8.04 -0.77 11.01
C GLY A 348 -7.67 -0.19 12.38
N ASN A 349 -6.39 -0.18 12.74
CA ASN A 349 -5.91 0.33 14.02
C ASN A 349 -5.69 1.85 14.04
N GLY A 350 -5.77 2.51 12.88
CA GLY A 350 -5.62 3.95 12.69
C GLY A 350 -4.21 4.39 12.31
N THR A 351 -3.27 3.46 12.16
CA THR A 351 -1.89 3.70 11.71
C THR A 351 -1.70 3.10 10.32
N LEU A 352 -0.95 3.77 9.45
CA LEU A 352 -0.63 3.23 8.14
C LEU A 352 0.37 2.08 8.25
N ASP A 353 0.08 0.96 7.60
CA ASP A 353 0.94 -0.21 7.57
C ASP A 353 2.09 -0.06 6.58
N VAL A 354 3.02 -1.02 6.64
CA VAL A 354 4.29 -0.92 5.92
C VAL A 354 4.59 -2.22 5.18
N ALA A 355 4.96 -2.10 3.91
CA ALA A 355 5.45 -3.21 3.10
C ALA A 355 6.97 -3.16 2.94
N ILE A 356 7.62 -4.31 3.17
CA ILE A 356 9.04 -4.52 2.88
C ILE A 356 9.17 -5.59 1.80
N SER A 357 9.68 -5.21 0.63
CA SER A 357 9.80 -6.12 -0.52
C SER A 357 11.19 -6.74 -0.67
N ALA A 358 11.21 -7.96 -1.18
CA ALA A 358 12.40 -8.72 -1.57
C ALA A 358 12.19 -9.28 -3.00
N ASN A 359 12.66 -8.54 -4.00
CA ASN A 359 12.31 -8.80 -5.39
C ASN A 359 13.05 -9.98 -6.04
N GLY A 360 14.12 -10.50 -5.42
CA GLY A 360 14.88 -11.64 -5.94
C GLY A 360 14.41 -12.99 -5.44
N VAL A 361 13.37 -13.02 -4.58
CA VAL A 361 12.83 -14.27 -4.03
C VAL A 361 12.11 -15.07 -5.11
N SER A 362 12.26 -16.39 -5.07
CA SER A 362 11.59 -17.34 -5.96
C SER A 362 10.55 -18.19 -5.20
N PRO A 363 9.43 -17.60 -4.73
CA PRO A 363 8.44 -18.30 -3.93
C PRO A 363 7.83 -19.47 -4.71
N ASN A 364 7.59 -20.60 -4.02
CA ASN A 364 7.02 -21.82 -4.61
C ASN A 364 7.73 -22.33 -5.89
N GLY A 365 9.00 -21.97 -6.08
CA GLY A 365 9.79 -22.31 -7.26
C GLY A 365 9.50 -21.46 -8.50
N ILE A 366 8.71 -20.38 -8.36
CA ILE A 366 8.47 -19.39 -9.42
C ILE A 366 9.65 -18.42 -9.40
N VAL A 367 10.51 -18.51 -10.41
CA VAL A 367 11.78 -17.76 -10.49
C VAL A 367 11.51 -16.25 -10.42
N ASP A 368 12.23 -15.54 -9.54
CA ASP A 368 12.22 -14.08 -9.38
C ASP A 368 10.80 -13.48 -9.31
N ALA A 369 9.82 -14.20 -8.74
CA ALA A 369 8.47 -13.66 -8.60
C ALA A 369 8.43 -12.51 -7.58
N GLY A 370 9.38 -12.49 -6.63
CA GLY A 370 9.44 -11.53 -5.55
C GLY A 370 8.46 -11.84 -4.41
N ARG A 371 8.64 -11.12 -3.31
CA ARG A 371 7.82 -11.21 -2.10
C ARG A 371 7.67 -9.82 -1.49
N ALA A 372 6.54 -9.53 -0.85
CA ALA A 372 6.36 -8.39 0.03
C ALA A 372 5.88 -8.88 1.39
N ASP A 373 6.62 -8.53 2.44
CA ASP A 373 6.25 -8.80 3.83
C ASP A 373 5.55 -7.54 4.39
N ILE A 374 4.32 -7.70 4.86
CA ILE A 374 3.46 -6.61 5.33
C ILE A 374 3.47 -6.58 6.85
N TYR A 375 3.81 -5.43 7.40
CA TYR A 375 3.99 -5.19 8.82
C TYR A 375 3.01 -4.15 9.30
N ASP A 376 2.50 -4.36 10.51
CA ASP A 376 1.74 -3.35 11.24
C ASP A 376 2.60 -2.09 11.44
N GLY A 377 2.04 -0.93 11.12
CA GLY A 377 2.72 0.36 11.17
C GLY A 377 3.14 0.82 12.57
N GLU A 378 2.43 0.37 13.61
CA GLU A 378 2.70 0.77 15.01
C GLU A 378 3.72 -0.16 15.69
N SER A 379 3.58 -1.48 15.52
CA SER A 379 4.39 -2.47 16.24
C SER A 379 5.51 -3.10 15.41
N MET A 380 5.48 -2.96 14.08
CA MET A 380 6.32 -3.69 13.13
C MET A 380 6.20 -5.22 13.26
N ASN A 381 5.05 -5.72 13.73
CA ASN A 381 4.74 -7.15 13.69
C ASN A 381 4.35 -7.55 12.27
N LEU A 382 4.85 -8.71 11.81
CA LEU A 382 4.46 -9.25 10.51
C LEU A 382 2.99 -9.65 10.54
N MET A 383 2.17 -8.99 9.72
CA MET A 383 0.76 -9.32 9.54
C MET A 383 0.60 -10.49 8.58
N PHE A 384 1.19 -10.36 7.40
CA PHE A 384 1.19 -11.41 6.37
C PHE A 384 2.28 -11.18 5.33
N THR A 385 2.43 -12.16 4.45
CA THR A 385 3.35 -12.13 3.32
C THR A 385 2.55 -12.27 2.03
N PHE A 386 2.81 -11.39 1.07
CA PHE A 386 2.39 -11.53 -0.31
C PHE A 386 3.52 -12.18 -1.12
N GLU A 387 3.25 -13.35 -1.70
CA GLU A 387 4.17 -14.04 -2.59
C GLU A 387 3.81 -13.77 -4.05
N GLY A 388 4.78 -13.26 -4.84
CA GLY A 388 4.59 -13.10 -6.27
C GLY A 388 4.28 -14.43 -6.94
N HIS A 389 3.37 -14.42 -7.90
CA HIS A 389 2.91 -15.62 -8.60
C HIS A 389 3.22 -15.60 -10.12
N VAL A 390 3.90 -14.56 -10.58
CA VAL A 390 4.35 -14.40 -11.97
C VAL A 390 5.86 -14.59 -12.06
N THR A 391 6.32 -15.41 -13.01
CA THR A 391 7.76 -15.62 -13.25
C THR A 391 8.44 -14.32 -13.66
N GLU A 392 9.53 -13.99 -12.98
CA GLU A 392 10.28 -12.74 -13.11
C GLU A 392 9.42 -11.48 -12.87
N GLY A 393 8.27 -11.62 -12.20
CA GLY A 393 7.36 -10.52 -11.88
C GLY A 393 8.00 -9.48 -10.97
N ARG A 394 8.84 -9.94 -10.03
CA ARG A 394 9.63 -9.10 -9.11
C ARG A 394 8.75 -8.08 -8.37
N VAL A 395 7.83 -8.58 -7.53
CA VAL A 395 7.05 -7.74 -6.60
C VAL A 395 7.96 -6.67 -5.99
N GLY A 396 7.59 -5.40 -6.17
CA GLY A 396 8.52 -4.30 -5.89
C GLY A 396 7.94 -2.90 -5.84
N HIS A 397 6.61 -2.74 -5.85
CA HIS A 397 5.94 -1.49 -5.51
C HIS A 397 4.60 -1.83 -4.88
N LEU A 398 4.26 -1.21 -3.75
CA LEU A 398 2.94 -1.28 -3.16
C LEU A 398 2.38 0.13 -2.96
N ALA A 399 1.06 0.26 -3.02
CA ALA A 399 0.39 1.51 -2.72
C ALA A 399 -0.98 1.29 -2.13
N ASN A 400 -1.38 2.17 -1.22
CA ASN A 400 -2.75 2.27 -0.75
C ASN A 400 -3.67 2.61 -1.94
N VAL A 401 -4.77 1.87 -2.08
CA VAL A 401 -5.84 2.16 -3.05
C VAL A 401 -7.19 2.52 -2.41
N GLY A 402 -7.26 2.51 -1.08
CA GLY A 402 -8.47 2.67 -0.29
C GLY A 402 -9.26 1.36 -0.19
N ASP A 403 -10.39 1.42 0.50
CA ASP A 403 -11.32 0.29 0.67
C ASP A 403 -12.16 0.07 -0.61
N LEU A 404 -11.69 -0.77 -1.54
CA LEU A 404 -12.41 -1.09 -2.78
C LEU A 404 -13.53 -2.11 -2.54
N ASN A 405 -13.35 -2.99 -1.56
CA ASN A 405 -14.27 -4.09 -1.32
C ASN A 405 -15.43 -3.72 -0.34
N GLY A 406 -15.31 -2.59 0.36
CA GLY A 406 -16.31 -2.03 1.28
C GLY A 406 -16.32 -2.65 2.67
N ASP A 407 -15.25 -3.29 3.11
CA ASP A 407 -15.14 -3.95 4.43
C ASP A 407 -14.65 -3.02 5.56
N GLY A 408 -14.33 -1.78 5.21
CA GLY A 408 -13.85 -0.72 6.08
C GLY A 408 -12.36 -0.81 6.42
N LEU A 409 -11.57 -1.59 5.69
CA LEU A 409 -10.12 -1.63 5.71
C LEU A 409 -9.58 -1.18 4.35
N ASP A 410 -8.39 -0.61 4.33
CA ASP A 410 -7.76 -0.25 3.06
C ASP A 410 -7.33 -1.51 2.27
N ASP A 411 -7.44 -1.45 0.95
CA ASP A 411 -6.85 -2.41 0.03
C ASP A 411 -5.50 -1.88 -0.50
N SER A 412 -4.68 -2.78 -1.03
CA SER A 412 -3.36 -2.46 -1.56
C SER A 412 -3.15 -2.91 -2.99
N PHE A 413 -2.63 -2.00 -3.81
CA PHE A 413 -2.04 -2.31 -5.10
C PHE A 413 -0.67 -2.95 -4.91
N VAL A 414 -0.37 -4.00 -5.68
CA VAL A 414 0.95 -4.62 -5.77
C VAL A 414 1.40 -4.64 -7.22
N GLY A 415 2.52 -3.97 -7.46
CA GLY A 415 3.19 -3.93 -8.74
C GLY A 415 4.25 -5.02 -8.87
N ALA A 416 4.16 -5.77 -9.97
CA ALA A 416 5.13 -6.75 -10.43
C ALA A 416 5.51 -6.42 -11.88
N ALA A 417 6.28 -5.35 -12.04
CA ALA A 417 6.70 -4.76 -13.32
C ALA A 417 7.27 -5.74 -14.35
N GLY A 418 7.85 -6.85 -13.89
CA GLY A 418 8.58 -7.77 -14.74
C GLY A 418 9.93 -7.22 -15.20
N HIS A 419 10.92 -8.07 -15.45
CA HIS A 419 12.16 -7.66 -16.12
C HIS A 419 12.29 -8.34 -17.50
N ASN A 420 12.28 -7.55 -18.58
CA ASN A 420 12.66 -7.90 -19.97
C ASN A 420 11.95 -9.06 -20.70
N VAL A 421 11.21 -9.96 -20.04
CA VAL A 421 10.50 -11.09 -20.68
C VAL A 421 9.05 -11.25 -20.20
N GLY A 422 8.65 -10.58 -19.11
CA GLY A 422 7.27 -10.55 -18.61
C GLY A 422 6.43 -9.45 -19.26
N TYR A 423 5.11 -9.62 -19.22
CA TYR A 423 4.13 -8.63 -19.67
C TYR A 423 3.97 -7.46 -18.67
N GLY A 424 4.57 -7.55 -17.48
CA GLY A 424 4.21 -6.68 -16.35
C GLY A 424 2.85 -7.09 -15.79
N HIS A 425 2.72 -7.02 -14.47
CA HIS A 425 1.55 -7.50 -13.75
C HIS A 425 1.27 -6.58 -12.57
N ALA A 426 0.00 -6.41 -12.23
CA ALA A 426 -0.36 -5.81 -10.96
C ALA A 426 -1.65 -6.43 -10.41
N ASP A 427 -1.69 -6.54 -9.09
CA ASP A 427 -2.86 -7.00 -8.35
C ASP A 427 -3.35 -5.91 -7.42
N VAL A 428 -4.63 -5.92 -7.12
CA VAL A 428 -5.16 -5.25 -5.93
C VAL A 428 -5.69 -6.31 -4.99
N PHE A 429 -5.16 -6.33 -3.78
CA PHE A 429 -5.54 -7.28 -2.76
C PHE A 429 -6.00 -6.56 -1.50
N GLY A 430 -6.95 -7.17 -0.80
CA GLY A 430 -7.41 -6.75 0.51
C GLY A 430 -6.97 -7.71 1.60
N PHE A 431 -6.98 -7.20 2.83
CA PHE A 431 -6.83 -8.02 4.03
C PHE A 431 -8.22 -8.51 4.46
N ASP A 432 -8.47 -9.84 4.47
CA ASP A 432 -9.76 -10.34 4.93
C ASP A 432 -9.87 -10.10 6.45
N PRO A 433 -10.81 -9.26 6.94
CA PRO A 433 -10.86 -8.88 8.34
C PRO A 433 -11.21 -10.05 9.27
N TYR A 434 -11.72 -11.16 8.72
CA TYR A 434 -12.44 -12.28 9.35
C TYR A 434 -13.64 -11.91 10.23
N LEU A 435 -13.80 -10.64 10.63
CA LEU A 435 -14.92 -10.12 11.41
C LEU A 435 -15.43 -8.82 10.79
N THR A 436 -16.71 -8.82 10.40
CA THR A 436 -17.41 -7.64 9.87
C THR A 436 -18.68 -7.35 10.68
N LEU A 437 -18.93 -6.08 10.95
CA LEU A 437 -20.16 -5.64 11.62
C LEU A 437 -21.18 -5.19 10.59
N SER A 438 -22.47 -5.47 10.81
CA SER A 438 -23.54 -4.92 9.95
C SER A 438 -23.61 -3.39 9.94
N LYS A 439 -23.00 -2.75 10.96
CA LYS A 439 -22.89 -1.30 11.15
C LYS A 439 -21.95 -0.99 12.32
N PRO A 440 -21.27 0.17 12.32
CA PRO A 440 -20.35 0.58 13.37
C PRO A 440 -21.03 1.20 14.60
N GLU A 441 -22.37 1.32 14.59
CA GLU A 441 -23.13 1.99 15.64
C GLU A 441 -24.33 1.16 16.12
N ILE A 442 -24.67 1.30 17.41
CA ILE A 442 -25.86 0.70 18.00
C ILE A 442 -26.69 1.74 18.76
N SER A 443 -27.97 1.89 18.39
CA SER A 443 -28.84 2.87 19.06
C SER A 443 -29.29 2.40 20.45
N ALA A 444 -29.20 3.32 21.42
CA ALA A 444 -29.69 3.08 22.78
C ALA A 444 -31.21 2.92 22.87
N SER A 445 -31.95 3.36 21.85
CA SER A 445 -33.40 3.26 21.76
C SER A 445 -33.92 1.84 21.47
N GLY A 446 -33.04 0.94 21.01
CA GLY A 446 -33.34 -0.46 20.74
C GLY A 446 -32.90 -0.86 19.35
N ASP A 447 -31.90 -1.74 19.27
CA ASP A 447 -31.24 -2.04 18.00
C ASP A 447 -30.55 -3.42 18.00
N THR A 448 -30.24 -3.91 16.80
CA THR A 448 -29.49 -5.15 16.58
C THR A 448 -28.29 -4.88 15.67
N VAL A 449 -27.14 -5.41 16.06
CA VAL A 449 -25.91 -5.42 15.26
C VAL A 449 -25.50 -6.87 15.05
N LEU A 450 -25.26 -7.23 13.79
CA LEU A 450 -24.79 -8.56 13.40
C LEU A 450 -23.26 -8.54 13.29
N PHE A 451 -22.65 -9.65 13.68
CA PHE A 451 -21.23 -9.91 13.65
C PHE A 451 -21.02 -11.09 12.71
N TYR A 452 -20.59 -10.81 11.49
CA TYR A 452 -20.30 -11.80 10.47
C TYR A 452 -18.86 -12.27 10.63
N LEU A 453 -18.67 -13.58 10.70
CA LEU A 453 -17.35 -14.20 10.70
C LEU A 453 -17.14 -14.87 9.35
N ASP A 454 -15.99 -14.63 8.75
CA ASP A 454 -15.58 -15.18 7.45
C ASP A 454 -14.10 -15.58 7.57
N PHE A 455 -13.85 -16.65 8.31
CA PHE A 455 -12.50 -17.23 8.40
C PHE A 455 -12.26 -18.11 7.18
N PRO A 456 -10.99 -18.37 6.80
CA PRO A 456 -10.68 -19.17 5.62
C PRO A 456 -11.32 -20.56 5.66
N ASP A 457 -11.58 -21.16 4.48
CA ASP A 457 -12.09 -22.54 4.32
C ASP A 457 -11.32 -23.58 5.16
N SER A 458 -10.04 -23.36 5.44
CA SER A 458 -9.20 -24.21 6.30
C SER A 458 -9.65 -24.25 7.78
N ALA A 459 -10.40 -23.23 8.20
CA ALA A 459 -11.03 -23.10 9.52
C ALA A 459 -12.41 -23.77 9.59
N ALA A 460 -12.85 -24.50 8.55
CA ALA A 460 -14.12 -25.19 8.56
C ALA A 460 -14.29 -26.09 9.80
N GLY A 461 -15.36 -25.85 10.57
CA GLY A 461 -15.66 -26.56 11.81
C GLY A 461 -14.82 -26.15 13.03
N TYR A 462 -13.97 -25.12 12.94
CA TYR A 462 -13.21 -24.60 14.09
C TYR A 462 -14.18 -24.04 15.14
N ASP A 463 -13.77 -24.11 16.40
CA ASP A 463 -14.44 -23.38 17.47
C ASP A 463 -14.04 -21.90 17.35
N TYR A 464 -15.01 -20.99 17.39
CA TYR A 464 -14.76 -19.55 17.40
C TYR A 464 -15.25 -18.88 18.67
N GLN A 465 -14.64 -17.74 19.02
CA GLN A 465 -15.11 -16.81 20.04
C GLN A 465 -15.00 -15.37 19.54
N ILE A 466 -15.96 -14.52 19.88
CA ILE A 466 -15.89 -13.07 19.67
C ILE A 466 -15.57 -12.40 20.99
N LEU A 467 -14.36 -11.89 21.13
CA LEU A 467 -13.89 -11.17 22.30
C LEU A 467 -14.27 -9.69 22.24
N ALA A 468 -14.17 -8.99 23.37
CA ALA A 468 -14.43 -7.57 23.45
C ALA A 468 -13.45 -6.86 24.38
N SER A 469 -13.16 -5.59 24.11
CA SER A 469 -12.43 -4.68 24.98
C SER A 469 -13.10 -3.31 25.00
N ALA A 470 -13.19 -2.70 26.18
CA ALA A 470 -13.53 -1.28 26.34
C ALA A 470 -12.28 -0.40 26.47
N ALA A 471 -11.09 -1.00 26.59
CA ALA A 471 -9.83 -0.27 26.70
C ALA A 471 -9.32 0.22 25.35
N GLY A 472 -9.63 -0.50 24.27
CA GLY A 472 -9.19 -0.13 22.92
C GLY A 472 -8.74 -1.32 22.07
N ILE A 473 -8.30 -1.00 20.86
CA ILE A 473 -7.39 -1.81 20.06
C ILE A 473 -6.03 -1.87 20.77
N GLY A 474 -5.31 -2.97 20.62
CA GLY A 474 -3.98 -3.16 21.18
C GLY A 474 -3.53 -4.61 21.09
N SER A 475 -2.26 -4.88 21.30
CA SER A 475 -1.70 -6.24 21.15
C SER A 475 -1.86 -7.08 22.42
N THR A 476 -2.66 -8.15 22.38
CA THR A 476 -2.75 -9.15 23.45
C THR A 476 -2.43 -10.56 22.95
N MET A 477 -1.37 -11.16 23.51
CA MET A 477 -0.97 -12.53 23.17
C MET A 477 -1.80 -13.61 23.89
N LEU A 478 -2.38 -14.53 23.12
CA LEU A 478 -2.97 -15.79 23.55
C LEU A 478 -2.09 -16.97 23.12
N GLY A 479 -1.00 -17.19 23.86
CA GLY A 479 0.01 -18.18 23.49
C GLY A 479 0.93 -17.59 22.42
N VAL A 480 0.81 -18.09 21.18
CA VAL A 480 1.52 -17.53 20.01
C VAL A 480 0.61 -16.69 19.13
N LEU A 481 -0.71 -16.72 19.35
CA LEU A 481 -1.66 -15.92 18.61
C LEU A 481 -1.73 -14.52 19.21
N GLU A 482 -1.56 -13.51 18.37
CA GLU A 482 -1.85 -12.12 18.72
C GLU A 482 -3.34 -11.83 18.49
N VAL A 483 -3.96 -11.14 19.43
CA VAL A 483 -5.34 -10.65 19.31
C VAL A 483 -5.30 -9.12 19.39
N PRO A 484 -5.90 -8.40 18.42
CA PRO A 484 -5.82 -6.94 18.31
C PRO A 484 -6.77 -6.22 19.29
N LEU A 485 -6.85 -6.70 20.53
CA LEU A 485 -7.58 -6.02 21.60
C LEU A 485 -6.67 -5.79 22.80
N GLN A 486 -6.69 -4.59 23.35
CA GLN A 486 -6.05 -4.31 24.63
C GLN A 486 -6.78 -5.11 25.73
N ALA A 487 -6.07 -6.01 26.41
CA ALA A 487 -6.69 -6.87 27.42
C ALA A 487 -7.27 -6.06 28.60
N ASP A 488 -8.58 -6.18 28.81
CA ASP A 488 -9.29 -5.59 29.94
C ASP A 488 -10.20 -6.60 30.64
N THR A 489 -11.11 -6.11 31.50
CA THR A 489 -12.04 -6.99 32.22
C THR A 489 -13.03 -7.68 31.28
N TYR A 490 -13.43 -7.05 30.18
CA TYR A 490 -14.33 -7.65 29.18
C TYR A 490 -13.61 -8.75 28.41
N PHE A 491 -12.35 -8.50 28.00
CA PHE A 491 -11.54 -9.45 27.25
C PHE A 491 -11.42 -10.79 27.98
N TRP A 492 -10.96 -10.76 29.23
CA TRP A 492 -10.76 -11.98 30.01
C TRP A 492 -12.07 -12.69 30.38
N ASN A 493 -13.16 -11.93 30.59
CA ASN A 493 -14.47 -12.54 30.84
C ASN A 493 -15.00 -13.27 29.60
N TYR A 494 -14.84 -12.68 28.42
CA TYR A 494 -15.39 -13.24 27.18
C TYR A 494 -14.56 -14.43 26.70
N LEU A 495 -13.23 -14.38 26.88
CA LEU A 495 -12.36 -15.53 26.67
C LEU A 495 -12.77 -16.73 27.57
N GLY A 496 -13.27 -16.43 28.77
CA GLY A 496 -13.85 -17.41 29.70
C GLY A 496 -15.28 -17.86 29.36
N GLY A 497 -15.88 -17.36 28.28
CA GLY A 497 -17.27 -17.63 27.87
C GLY A 497 -18.34 -16.83 28.63
N GLY A 498 -17.94 -15.82 29.40
CA GLY A 498 -18.80 -14.99 30.24
C GLY A 498 -19.51 -13.85 29.51
N TYR A 499 -20.23 -14.16 28.44
CA TYR A 499 -20.91 -13.16 27.60
C TYR A 499 -22.09 -12.46 28.29
N HIS A 500 -22.30 -11.18 27.97
CA HIS A 500 -23.48 -10.46 28.42
C HIS A 500 -24.76 -11.02 27.76
N PRO A 501 -25.93 -11.08 28.44
CA PRO A 501 -27.16 -11.70 27.90
C PRO A 501 -27.75 -11.10 26.61
N VAL A 502 -27.23 -9.96 26.16
CA VAL A 502 -27.63 -9.31 24.90
C VAL A 502 -26.80 -9.80 23.72
N MET A 503 -25.70 -10.49 23.99
CA MET A 503 -24.82 -11.09 23.00
C MET A 503 -25.23 -12.55 22.81
N HIS A 504 -25.44 -12.90 21.56
CA HIS A 504 -25.93 -14.20 21.15
C HIS A 504 -24.97 -14.77 20.12
N ASP A 505 -24.68 -16.06 20.25
CA ASP A 505 -23.84 -16.79 19.29
C ASP A 505 -22.43 -16.18 19.13
N PHE A 506 -21.88 -15.61 20.22
CA PHE A 506 -20.48 -15.13 20.28
C PHE A 506 -19.47 -16.26 20.55
N LEU A 507 -19.95 -17.49 20.70
CA LEU A 507 -19.18 -18.71 20.84
C LEU A 507 -19.90 -19.78 20.04
N GLY A 508 -19.19 -20.47 19.16
CA GLY A 508 -19.80 -21.52 18.35
C GLY A 508 -18.78 -22.27 17.51
N ASN A 509 -19.30 -22.93 16.47
CA ASN A 509 -18.50 -23.57 15.45
C ASN A 509 -18.70 -22.87 14.12
N LEU A 510 -17.62 -22.66 13.40
CA LEU A 510 -17.67 -22.18 12.03
C LEU A 510 -18.27 -23.27 11.13
N ASP A 511 -18.93 -22.85 10.06
CA ASP A 511 -19.57 -23.78 9.14
C ASP A 511 -18.56 -24.40 8.16
N ALA A 512 -19.05 -25.01 7.07
CA ALA A 512 -18.18 -25.69 6.11
C ALA A 512 -17.39 -24.74 5.20
N ALA A 513 -17.74 -23.46 5.16
CA ALA A 513 -17.02 -22.39 4.48
C ALA A 513 -16.12 -21.58 5.42
N GLY A 514 -16.13 -21.90 6.73
CA GLY A 514 -15.44 -21.06 7.72
C GLY A 514 -16.29 -19.90 8.23
N ASP A 515 -17.59 -19.89 7.93
CA ASP A 515 -18.48 -18.78 8.30
C ASP A 515 -19.07 -18.94 9.70
N GLY A 516 -19.33 -17.81 10.35
CA GLY A 516 -20.04 -17.72 11.62
C GLY A 516 -20.92 -16.48 11.70
N LEU A 517 -21.86 -16.47 12.66
CA LEU A 517 -22.74 -15.33 12.88
C LEU A 517 -23.03 -15.17 14.37
N GLY A 518 -22.58 -14.05 14.93
CA GLY A 518 -22.98 -13.54 16.23
C GLY A 518 -23.92 -12.33 16.08
N TYR A 519 -24.61 -11.96 17.16
CA TYR A 519 -25.33 -10.69 17.19
C TYR A 519 -25.46 -10.11 18.59
N ILE A 520 -25.51 -8.78 18.65
CA ILE A 520 -25.96 -8.03 19.82
C ILE A 520 -27.41 -7.63 19.56
N ALA A 521 -28.34 -8.10 20.39
CA ALA A 521 -29.72 -7.65 20.42
C ALA A 521 -29.95 -6.85 21.71
N ALA A 522 -29.81 -5.52 21.61
CA ALA A 522 -29.97 -4.62 22.74
C ALA A 522 -31.30 -3.86 22.63
N PRO A 523 -32.42 -4.35 23.21
CA PRO A 523 -33.71 -3.68 23.10
C PRO A 523 -33.74 -2.30 23.77
N ARG A 524 -32.84 -2.04 24.74
CA ARG A 524 -32.45 -0.72 25.26
C ARG A 524 -31.05 -0.80 25.86
N LEU A 525 -30.19 0.16 25.52
CA LEU A 525 -28.90 0.31 26.20
C LEU A 525 -29.05 1.18 27.45
N LYS A 526 -28.16 0.97 28.43
CA LYS A 526 -28.09 1.86 29.59
C LYS A 526 -27.58 3.22 29.13
N ALA A 527 -28.18 4.30 29.62
CA ALA A 527 -27.76 5.66 29.28
C ALA A 527 -26.27 5.93 29.57
N SER A 528 -25.67 5.23 30.52
CA SER A 528 -24.24 5.32 30.84
C SER A 528 -23.31 4.77 29.75
N LEU A 529 -23.83 4.01 28.79
CA LEU A 529 -23.06 3.47 27.67
C LEU A 529 -23.10 4.37 26.43
N ILE A 530 -24.00 5.36 26.38
CA ILE A 530 -24.11 6.27 25.24
C ILE A 530 -22.82 7.09 25.14
N GLY A 531 -22.22 7.13 23.95
CA GLY A 531 -20.93 7.73 23.67
C GLY A 531 -19.73 6.85 24.03
N SER A 532 -19.96 5.62 24.52
CA SER A 532 -18.88 4.63 24.72
C SER A 532 -18.70 3.79 23.45
N THR A 533 -17.45 3.44 23.17
CA THR A 533 -17.06 2.52 22.10
C THR A 533 -16.50 1.24 22.71
N PHE A 534 -16.94 0.10 22.18
CA PHE A 534 -16.38 -1.21 22.48
C PHE A 534 -15.75 -1.77 21.22
N TYR A 535 -14.62 -2.44 21.38
CA TYR A 535 -13.85 -3.06 20.30
C TYR A 535 -14.03 -4.57 20.38
N PHE A 536 -14.19 -5.23 19.25
CA PHE A 536 -14.45 -6.66 19.16
C PHE A 536 -13.51 -7.32 18.17
N ALA A 537 -13.01 -8.50 18.51
CA ALA A 537 -12.19 -9.33 17.62
C ALA A 537 -12.62 -10.79 17.79
N ALA A 538 -12.64 -11.53 16.69
CA ALA A 538 -12.94 -12.95 16.68
C ALA A 538 -11.65 -13.77 16.65
N ILE A 539 -11.65 -14.91 17.33
CA ILE A 539 -10.57 -15.88 17.30
C ILE A 539 -11.12 -17.26 16.97
N ALA A 540 -10.33 -18.07 16.27
CA ALA A 540 -10.72 -19.42 15.87
C ALA A 540 -9.63 -20.47 16.14
N LYS A 541 -10.06 -21.71 16.41
CA LYS A 541 -9.17 -22.86 16.64
C LYS A 541 -9.77 -24.20 16.23
N PRO A 542 -8.95 -25.21 15.93
CA PRO A 542 -9.43 -26.59 15.88
C PRO A 542 -10.09 -27.00 17.20
N SER A 543 -11.13 -27.83 17.15
CA SER A 543 -11.88 -28.27 18.36
C SER A 543 -11.00 -28.96 19.42
N LEU A 544 -9.82 -29.46 19.01
CA LEU A 544 -8.77 -29.99 19.87
C LEU A 544 -7.44 -29.32 19.51
N GLY A 545 -7.29 -28.04 19.85
CA GLY A 545 -6.10 -27.25 19.54
C GLY A 545 -5.97 -25.98 20.38
N SER A 546 -4.93 -25.21 20.11
CA SER A 546 -4.73 -23.84 20.59
C SER A 546 -5.42 -22.84 19.65
N TRP A 547 -5.60 -21.60 20.11
CA TRP A 547 -6.00 -20.50 19.23
C TRP A 547 -4.95 -20.27 18.15
N GLU A 548 -5.40 -20.20 16.90
CA GLU A 548 -4.53 -20.20 15.72
C GLU A 548 -4.86 -19.07 14.74
N LEU A 549 -6.10 -18.55 14.75
CA LEU A 549 -6.54 -17.45 13.89
C LEU A 549 -7.15 -16.33 14.73
N SER A 550 -6.89 -15.09 14.36
CA SER A 550 -7.53 -13.88 14.91
C SER A 550 -8.00 -13.01 13.75
N SER A 551 -9.15 -12.38 13.92
CA SER A 551 -9.66 -11.31 13.05
C SER A 551 -8.98 -9.97 13.39
N VAL A 552 -9.27 -8.93 12.60
CA VAL A 552 -9.04 -7.54 13.02
C VAL A 552 -9.98 -7.15 14.17
N ALA A 553 -9.69 -6.02 14.83
CA ALA A 553 -10.63 -5.42 15.75
C ALA A 553 -11.64 -4.52 15.02
N LYS A 554 -12.92 -4.62 15.37
CA LYS A 554 -13.97 -3.71 14.89
C LYS A 554 -14.60 -2.95 16.05
N ALA A 555 -14.74 -1.64 15.88
CA ALA A 555 -15.35 -0.75 16.86
C ALA A 555 -16.88 -0.72 16.72
N LEU A 556 -17.57 -0.71 17.85
CA LEU A 556 -19.01 -0.50 17.94
C LEU A 556 -19.32 0.60 18.95
N THR A 557 -19.85 1.71 18.45
CA THR A 557 -20.17 2.89 19.26
C THR A 557 -21.65 2.93 19.61
N ALA A 558 -21.96 3.15 20.89
CA ALA A 558 -23.34 3.30 21.34
C ALA A 558 -23.81 4.75 21.16
N ILE A 559 -24.84 4.94 20.37
CA ILE A 559 -25.40 6.27 20.03
C ILE A 559 -26.78 6.48 20.68
N PRO A 560 -27.25 7.74 20.81
CA PRO A 560 -28.54 8.07 21.42
C PRO A 560 -29.78 7.33 20.88
#